data_AF-A0A0N9IF83-F1
#
_entry.id   AF-A0A0N9IF83-F1
#
_cell.length_a   1.000
_cell.length_b   1.000
_cell.length_c   1.000
_cell.angle_alpha   90.00
_cell.angle_beta   90.00
_cell.angle_gamma   90.00
#
_symmetry.space_group_name_H-M   'P 1'
#
loop_
_entity.id
_entity.type
_entity.pdbx_description
1 polymer ?
#
loop_
_entity_poly.entity_id
_entity_poly.type
_entity_poly.pdbx_seq_one_letter_code
_entity_poly.pdbx_strand_id
1 'polypeptide(L)'
;MAMGDERRAGAIELAGVAAGLTEDATTLTGELRAQGRPWGDDVAGRSFAKDYVPAADALSKAVGEVAAALTRIAENLEARTGQPGAQPFGNTRV
;
A
#
# COMPACT_ATOMS: atom_id res chain seq x y z
N MET A 1 25.03 5.87 -14.29
CA MET A 1 23.73 5.27 -14.60
C MET A 1 22.88 6.33 -15.28
N ALA A 2 22.00 5.97 -16.20
CA ALA A 2 21.08 6.94 -16.79
C ALA A 2 19.97 7.27 -15.76
N MET A 3 19.53 8.52 -15.68
CA MET A 3 18.46 8.97 -14.78
C MET A 3 17.12 8.22 -14.98
N GLY A 4 16.95 7.52 -16.09
CA GLY A 4 15.84 6.57 -16.31
C GLY A 4 15.96 5.28 -15.50
N ASP A 5 17.18 4.73 -15.39
CA ASP A 5 17.44 3.48 -14.68
C ASP A 5 17.29 3.65 -13.17
N GLU A 6 17.77 4.76 -12.60
CA GLU A 6 17.63 5.07 -11.18
C GLU A 6 16.17 5.25 -10.77
N ARG A 7 15.37 5.92 -11.61
CA ARG A 7 13.92 6.07 -11.36
C ARG A 7 13.19 4.73 -11.46
N ARG A 8 13.60 3.86 -12.39
CA ARG A 8 13.04 2.52 -12.52
C ARG A 8 13.40 1.65 -11.31
N ALA A 9 14.65 1.67 -10.86
CA ALA A 9 15.08 0.99 -9.65
C ALA A 9 14.29 1.48 -8.41
N GLY A 10 14.13 2.80 -8.26
CA GLY A 10 13.32 3.37 -7.17
C GLY A 10 11.84 2.97 -7.24
N ALA A 11 11.26 2.83 -8.42
CA ALA A 11 9.88 2.36 -8.60
C ALA A 11 9.73 0.89 -8.12
N ILE A 12 10.70 0.03 -8.45
CA ILE A 12 10.71 -1.38 -8.04
C ILE A 12 10.81 -1.50 -6.51
N GLU A 13 11.74 -0.76 -5.89
CA GLU A 13 11.90 -0.76 -4.42
C GLU A 13 10.63 -0.29 -3.72
N LEU A 14 10.02 0.80 -4.22
CA LEU A 14 8.78 1.33 -3.65
C LEU A 14 7.61 0.35 -3.81
N ALA A 15 7.51 -0.35 -4.94
CA ALA A 15 6.52 -1.40 -5.15
C ALA A 15 6.71 -2.56 -4.15
N GLY A 16 7.97 -2.96 -3.89
CA GLY A 16 8.29 -3.97 -2.87
C GLY A 16 7.86 -3.54 -1.46
N VAL A 17 8.15 -2.30 -1.08
CA VAL A 17 7.70 -1.74 0.22
C VAL A 17 6.17 -1.68 0.30
N ALA A 18 5.49 -1.27 -0.76
CA ALA A 18 4.03 -1.21 -0.80
C ALA A 18 3.39 -2.61 -0.68
N ALA A 19 3.98 -3.61 -1.33
CA ALA A 19 3.54 -5.00 -1.22
C ALA A 19 3.73 -5.55 0.21
N GLY A 20 4.91 -5.34 0.80
CA GLY A 20 5.19 -5.73 2.19
C GLY A 20 4.23 -5.06 3.18
N LEU A 21 4.00 -3.75 3.05
CA LEU A 21 3.04 -3.06 3.90
C LEU A 21 1.61 -3.57 3.72
N THR A 22 1.22 -3.98 2.52
CA THR A 22 -0.10 -4.58 2.26
C THR A 22 -0.25 -5.94 2.95
N GLU A 23 0.79 -6.77 2.92
CA GLU A 23 0.84 -8.05 3.62
C GLU A 23 0.78 -7.86 5.15
N ASP A 24 1.57 -6.93 5.67
CA ASP A 24 1.56 -6.57 7.09
C ASP A 24 0.20 -6.00 7.52
N ALA A 25 -0.42 -5.15 6.70
CA ALA A 25 -1.76 -4.61 6.95
C ALA A 25 -2.83 -5.70 7.01
N THR A 26 -2.72 -6.68 6.11
CA THR A 26 -3.62 -7.83 6.05
C THR A 26 -3.45 -8.70 7.29
N THR A 27 -2.21 -8.98 7.67
CA THR A 27 -1.87 -9.74 8.88
C THR A 27 -2.38 -9.03 10.13
N LEU A 28 -2.08 -7.75 10.30
CA LEU A 28 -2.55 -6.93 11.41
C LEU A 28 -4.08 -6.93 11.52
N THR A 29 -4.77 -6.78 10.40
CA THR A 29 -6.24 -6.81 10.36
C THR A 29 -6.79 -8.17 10.79
N GLY A 30 -6.14 -9.27 10.36
CA GLY A 30 -6.47 -10.61 10.79
C GLY A 30 -6.31 -10.79 12.31
N GLU A 31 -5.18 -10.35 12.85
CA GLU A 31 -4.87 -10.44 14.28
C GLU A 31 -5.82 -9.60 15.14
N LEU A 32 -6.10 -8.36 14.73
CA LEU A 32 -7.05 -7.48 15.43
C LEU A 32 -8.46 -8.10 15.44
N ARG A 33 -8.93 -8.65 14.32
CA ARG A 33 -10.22 -9.34 14.28
C ARG A 33 -10.23 -10.62 15.13
N ALA A 34 -9.12 -11.35 15.16
CA ALA A 34 -9.01 -12.57 15.96
C ALA A 34 -9.07 -12.27 17.46
N GLN A 35 -8.42 -11.19 17.90
CA GLN A 35 -8.45 -10.69 19.28
C GLN A 35 -9.80 -10.06 19.67
N GLY A 36 -10.50 -9.47 18.69
CA GLY A 36 -11.83 -8.88 18.85
C GLY A 36 -12.98 -9.89 18.83
N ARG A 37 -12.72 -11.18 18.55
CA ARG A 37 -13.73 -12.22 18.80
C ARG A 37 -14.11 -12.16 20.29
N PRO A 38 -15.41 -12.17 20.62
CA PRO A 38 -15.87 -11.86 21.95
C PRO A 38 -15.15 -12.75 22.95
N TRP A 39 -14.54 -12.13 23.96
CA TRP A 39 -13.90 -12.81 25.09
C TRP A 39 -14.95 -13.54 25.98
N GLY A 40 -16.14 -13.83 25.42
CA GLY A 40 -17.35 -14.28 26.08
C GLY A 40 -18.54 -13.34 25.82
N ASP A 41 -19.76 -13.87 25.94
CA ASP A 41 -21.01 -13.09 25.99
C ASP A 41 -21.29 -12.55 27.40
N ASP A 42 -20.24 -12.35 28.21
CA ASP A 42 -20.36 -11.75 29.53
C ASP A 42 -20.31 -10.21 29.45
N VAL A 43 -20.53 -9.55 30.58
CA VAL A 43 -20.54 -8.08 30.65
C VAL A 43 -19.16 -7.51 30.29
N ALA A 44 -18.09 -8.19 30.70
CA ALA A 44 -16.72 -7.75 30.43
C ALA A 44 -16.38 -7.85 28.93
N GLY A 45 -16.69 -8.97 28.30
CA GLY A 45 -16.48 -9.20 26.87
C GLY A 45 -17.27 -8.22 25.99
N ARG A 46 -18.53 -7.96 26.32
CA ARG A 46 -19.32 -6.92 25.62
C ARG A 46 -18.76 -5.52 25.81
N SER A 47 -18.31 -5.18 27.03
CA SER A 47 -17.75 -3.86 27.32
C SER A 47 -16.42 -3.64 26.60
N PHE A 48 -15.57 -4.66 26.53
CA PHE A 48 -14.32 -4.61 25.78
C PHE A 48 -14.58 -4.46 24.28
N ALA A 49 -15.45 -5.30 23.71
CA ALA A 49 -15.76 -5.29 22.28
C ALA A 49 -16.32 -3.95 21.80
N LYS A 50 -17.08 -3.24 22.66
CA LYS A 50 -17.66 -1.92 22.35
C LYS A 50 -16.62 -0.90 21.91
N ASP A 51 -15.47 -0.85 22.59
CA ASP A 51 -14.42 0.13 22.31
C ASP A 51 -13.32 -0.45 21.42
N TYR A 52 -13.00 -1.73 21.61
CA TYR A 52 -11.94 -2.42 20.86
C TYR A 52 -12.28 -2.58 19.37
N VAL A 53 -13.47 -3.10 19.03
CA VAL A 53 -13.81 -3.43 17.63
C VAL A 53 -13.79 -2.20 16.72
N PRO A 54 -14.41 -1.05 17.10
CA PRO A 54 -14.32 0.15 16.28
C PRO A 54 -12.90 0.70 16.14
N ALA A 55 -12.09 0.62 17.21
CA ALA A 55 -10.70 1.07 17.17
C ALA A 55 -9.83 0.17 16.27
N ALA A 56 -10.01 -1.14 16.36
CA ALA A 56 -9.38 -2.13 15.50
C ALA A 56 -9.73 -1.90 14.02
N ASP A 57 -11.00 -1.71 13.70
CA ASP A 57 -11.46 -1.45 12.33
C ASP A 57 -10.89 -0.11 11.79
N ALA A 58 -10.87 0.95 12.61
CA ALA A 58 -10.30 2.24 12.22
C ALA A 58 -8.80 2.14 11.91
N LEU A 59 -8.05 1.42 12.75
CA LEU A 59 -6.62 1.19 12.54
C LEU A 59 -6.36 0.38 11.26
N SER A 60 -7.07 -0.73 11.09
CA SER A 60 -6.99 -1.56 9.88
C SER A 60 -7.23 -0.76 8.60
N LYS A 61 -8.26 0.11 8.62
CA LYS A 61 -8.57 0.97 7.47
C LYS A 61 -7.44 1.96 7.18
N ALA A 62 -6.92 2.65 8.20
CA ALA A 62 -5.86 3.63 8.03
C ALA A 62 -4.58 3.01 7.45
N VAL A 63 -4.17 1.84 7.95
CA VAL A 63 -2.99 1.13 7.44
C VAL A 63 -3.20 0.69 5.98
N GLY A 64 -4.40 0.18 5.65
CA GLY A 64 -4.75 -0.16 4.27
C GLY A 64 -4.71 1.03 3.31
N GLU A 65 -5.15 2.21 3.75
CA GLU A 65 -5.09 3.44 2.95
C GLU A 65 -3.65 3.88 2.67
N VAL A 66 -2.74 3.75 3.64
CA VAL A 66 -1.31 4.04 3.45
C VAL A 66 -0.69 3.06 2.45
N ALA A 67 -0.96 1.76 2.56
CA ALA A 67 -0.47 0.75 1.62
C ALA A 67 -0.96 1.01 0.19
N ALA A 68 -2.24 1.36 0.03
CA ALA A 68 -2.81 1.74 -1.26
C ALA A 68 -2.17 3.02 -1.82
N ALA A 69 -1.87 4.00 -0.98
CA ALA A 69 -1.18 5.23 -1.41
C ALA A 69 0.23 4.94 -1.93
N LEU A 70 1.02 4.13 -1.21
CA LEU A 70 2.36 3.73 -1.65
C LEU A 70 2.33 2.97 -2.97
N THR A 71 1.38 2.06 -3.14
CA THR A 71 1.17 1.32 -4.41
C THR A 71 0.95 2.28 -5.58
N ARG A 72 0.04 3.25 -5.42
CA ARG A 72 -0.23 4.26 -6.47
C ARG A 72 0.99 5.12 -6.79
N ILE A 73 1.83 5.43 -5.80
CA ILE A 73 3.06 6.20 -6.03
C ILE A 73 4.04 5.35 -6.87
N ALA A 74 4.19 4.06 -6.56
CA ALA A 74 5.03 3.13 -7.33
C ALA A 74 4.55 2.99 -8.77
N GLU A 75 3.25 2.76 -9.00
CA GLU A 75 2.65 2.66 -10.34
C GLU A 75 2.87 3.95 -11.16
N ASN A 76 2.71 5.12 -10.53
CA ASN A 76 2.95 6.41 -11.19
C ASN A 76 4.42 6.63 -11.56
N LEU A 77 5.35 6.19 -10.71
CA LEU A 77 6.79 6.22 -10.99
C LEU A 77 7.11 5.32 -12.18
N GLU A 78 6.59 4.08 -12.19
CA GLU A 78 6.80 3.13 -13.28
C GLU A 78 6.25 3.67 -14.62
N ALA A 79 5.00 4.14 -14.65
CA ALA A 79 4.36 4.69 -15.85
C ALA A 79 5.16 5.84 -16.46
N ARG A 80 5.76 6.70 -15.63
CA ARG A 80 6.59 7.83 -16.07
C ARG A 80 7.99 7.43 -16.52
N THR A 81 8.48 6.25 -16.12
CA THR A 81 9.74 5.67 -16.63
C THR A 81 9.53 4.89 -17.93
N GLY A 82 8.31 4.41 -18.17
CA GLY A 82 7.89 3.74 -19.40
C GLY A 82 7.50 4.68 -20.55
N GLN A 83 7.56 6.01 -20.36
CA GLN A 83 7.47 6.96 -21.47
C GLN A 83 8.84 7.09 -22.14
N PRO A 84 9.06 6.44 -23.31
CA PRO A 84 10.18 6.83 -24.16
C PRO A 84 10.00 8.30 -24.49
N GLY A 85 11.09 9.08 -24.39
CA GLY A 85 11.12 10.43 -24.91
C GLY A 85 10.47 10.44 -26.29
N ALA A 86 9.51 11.35 -26.48
CA ALA A 86 8.98 11.63 -27.80
C ALA A 86 10.16 11.74 -28.77
N GLN A 87 10.12 10.91 -29.81
CA GLN A 87 11.21 10.63 -30.73
C GLN A 87 11.86 11.94 -31.22
N PRO A 88 13.20 11.97 -31.43
CA PRO A 88 13.80 13.02 -32.22
C PRO A 88 13.19 12.92 -33.62
N PHE A 89 12.45 13.94 -34.05
CA PHE A 89 12.05 14.10 -35.45
C PHE A 89 13.31 14.35 -36.28
N GLY A 90 14.04 13.28 -36.59
CA GLY A 90 15.15 13.26 -37.51
C GLY A 90 14.65 13.02 -38.93
N ASN A 91 14.63 14.10 -39.71
CA ASN A 91 14.82 14.21 -41.16
C ASN A 91 13.98 13.33 -42.11
N THR A 92 13.09 14.00 -42.85
CA THR A 92 12.92 13.71 -44.28
C THR A 92 13.69 14.76 -45.07
N ARG A 93 14.65 14.27 -45.84
CA ARG A 93 15.44 14.97 -46.84
C ARG A 93 14.57 15.11 -48.10
N VAL A 94 14.25 16.35 -48.50
CA VAL A 94 13.95 16.79 -49.88
C VAL A 94 14.12 18.30 -49.96
#